data_AF-A0A934WQW1-F1
#
_entry.id   AF-A0A934WQW1-F1
#
_cell.length_a   1.000
_cell.length_b   1.000
_cell.length_c   1.000
_cell.angle_alpha   90.00
_cell.angle_beta   90.00
_cell.angle_gamma   90.00
#
_symmetry.space_group_name_H-M   'P 1'
#
loop_
_entity.id
_entity.type
_entity.pdbx_description
1 polymer ?
#
loop_
_entity_poly.entity_id
_entity_poly.type
_entity_poly.pdbx_seq_one_letter_code
_entity_poly.pdbx_strand_id
1 'polypeptide(L)'
;MAFWAAGAVMGKVAETTAEVAEATVVKTVETVAEKAVKVSDLLPENLTFLSDLSKSLQDRINPFSSIDNPLFSKLEERIKNTPLEGSGGHWLGERGLSKWKPTDSKVKEKLAKYGQDGIEFKNGVADFSKVSEQTVEIEGMTDIRQSNFNKADSKCAEVWNKEMHNGRSEWTAQQVKEYRQENTLSWHECSDMKHCDLVSRDIHQNVRHKGGVYECKLRDGVNIRSRFDA
;
A
#
# COMPACT_ATOMS: atom_id res chain seq x y z
N MET A 1 -43.00 20.15 22.45
CA MET A 1 -42.11 19.36 21.57
C MET A 1 -40.83 20.16 21.39
N ALA A 2 -39.72 19.74 21.99
CA ALA A 2 -38.40 20.29 21.69
C ALA A 2 -37.39 19.16 21.91
N PHE A 3 -36.89 18.60 20.82
CA PHE A 3 -35.71 17.74 20.81
C PHE A 3 -34.93 18.03 19.54
N TRP A 4 -33.60 17.91 19.69
CA TRP A 4 -32.57 17.81 18.66
C TRP A 4 -31.96 19.10 18.07
N ALA A 5 -30.85 19.52 18.69
CA ALA A 5 -29.73 20.18 18.01
C ALA A 5 -28.42 19.94 18.81
N ALA A 6 -27.97 18.68 18.91
CA ALA A 6 -26.70 18.35 19.58
C ALA A 6 -25.70 17.54 18.70
N GLY A 7 -26.12 17.05 17.53
CA GLY A 7 -25.30 16.13 16.72
C GLY A 7 -24.26 16.79 15.80
N ALA A 8 -24.41 18.05 15.41
CA ALA A 8 -23.59 18.67 14.36
C ALA A 8 -22.27 19.30 14.88
N VAL A 9 -22.18 19.62 16.17
CA VAL A 9 -21.00 20.31 16.74
C VAL A 9 -19.89 19.33 17.14
N MET A 10 -20.24 18.11 17.57
CA MET A 10 -19.24 17.11 17.99
C MET A 10 -18.43 16.50 16.83
N GLY A 11 -19.03 16.33 15.65
CA GLY A 11 -18.33 15.77 14.47
C GLY A 11 -17.23 16.69 13.91
N LYS A 12 -17.51 18.00 13.85
CA LYS A 12 -16.57 18.99 13.32
C LYS A 12 -15.33 19.17 14.20
N VAL A 13 -15.49 19.03 15.52
CA VAL A 13 -14.40 19.12 16.50
C VAL A 13 -13.49 17.90 16.40
N ALA A 14 -14.05 16.69 16.29
CA ALA A 14 -13.28 15.45 16.16
C ALA A 14 -12.44 15.40 14.87
N GLU A 15 -13.01 15.86 13.76
CA GLU A 15 -12.34 15.92 12.44
C GLU A 15 -11.18 16.93 12.47
N THR A 16 -11.37 18.12 13.04
CA THR A 16 -10.27 19.07 13.26
C THR A 16 -9.21 18.55 14.23
N THR A 17 -9.55 17.76 15.24
CA THR A 17 -8.54 17.22 16.17
C THR A 17 -7.67 16.14 15.53
N ALA A 18 -8.23 15.32 14.63
CA ALA A 18 -7.48 14.31 13.89
C ALA A 18 -6.54 14.96 12.86
N GLU A 19 -7.03 15.96 12.12
CA GLU A 19 -6.23 16.72 11.14
C GLU A 19 -5.10 17.50 11.82
N VAL A 20 -5.35 18.07 13.00
CA VAL A 20 -4.32 18.73 13.82
C VAL A 20 -3.33 17.73 14.40
N ALA A 21 -3.77 16.53 14.80
CA ALA A 21 -2.88 15.47 15.28
C ALA A 21 -1.98 14.95 14.15
N GLU A 22 -2.53 14.70 12.97
CA GLU A 22 -1.79 14.29 11.78
C GLU A 22 -0.78 15.36 11.36
N ALA A 23 -1.18 16.62 11.27
CA ALA A 23 -0.28 17.72 10.96
C ALA A 23 0.84 17.91 12.02
N THR A 24 0.55 17.60 13.28
CA THR A 24 1.54 17.65 14.37
C THR A 24 2.52 16.49 14.27
N VAL A 25 2.06 15.28 13.94
CA VAL A 25 2.93 14.13 13.69
C VAL A 25 3.82 14.39 12.48
N VAL A 26 3.27 14.88 11.36
CA VAL A 26 4.05 15.24 10.16
C VAL A 26 5.12 16.27 10.47
N LYS A 27 4.77 17.38 11.14
CA LYS A 27 5.76 18.40 11.56
C LYS A 27 6.83 17.83 12.49
N THR A 28 6.45 16.94 13.40
CA THR A 28 7.40 16.30 14.33
C THR A 28 8.35 15.39 13.56
N VAL A 29 7.85 14.61 12.60
CA VAL A 29 8.65 13.74 11.74
C VAL A 29 9.59 14.55 10.85
N GLU A 30 9.12 15.63 10.23
CA GLU A 30 9.96 16.55 9.44
C GLU A 30 11.08 17.14 10.31
N THR A 31 10.76 17.59 11.53
CA THR A 31 11.76 18.13 12.48
C THR A 31 12.76 17.06 12.91
N VAL A 32 12.31 15.81 13.10
CA VAL A 32 13.19 14.68 13.46
C VAL A 32 14.09 14.32 12.28
N ALA A 33 13.58 14.33 11.05
CA ALA A 33 14.36 14.12 9.84
C ALA A 33 15.41 15.23 9.65
N GLU A 34 15.06 16.50 9.79
CA GLU A 34 16.00 17.63 9.74
C GLU A 34 17.10 17.54 10.80
N LYS A 35 16.75 17.14 12.03
CA LYS A 35 17.73 16.93 13.10
C LYS A 35 18.63 15.72 12.81
N ALA A 36 18.10 14.64 12.25
CA ALA A 36 18.90 13.48 11.83
C ALA A 36 19.90 13.84 10.72
N VAL A 37 19.49 14.72 9.78
CA VAL A 37 20.39 15.28 8.75
C VAL A 37 21.52 16.08 9.40
N LYS A 38 21.23 16.96 10.37
CA LYS A 38 22.29 17.71 11.09
C LYS A 38 23.25 16.84 11.90
N VAL A 39 22.80 15.67 12.37
CA VAL A 39 23.67 14.71 13.09
C VAL A 39 24.62 14.00 12.12
N SER A 40 24.23 13.82 10.85
CA SER A 40 25.09 13.21 9.81
C SER A 40 26.32 14.07 9.47
N ASP A 41 26.22 15.40 9.61
CA ASP A 41 27.33 16.35 9.39
C ASP A 41 28.43 16.26 10.47
N LEU A 42 28.16 15.61 11.60
CA LEU A 42 29.08 15.57 12.75
C LEU A 42 29.87 14.25 12.87
N LEU A 43 29.53 13.20 12.13
CA LEU A 43 30.18 11.88 12.22
C LEU A 43 30.19 11.16 10.85
N PRO A 44 31.26 11.31 10.05
CA PRO A 44 31.29 10.82 8.67
C PRO A 44 31.23 9.28 8.53
N GLU A 45 31.54 8.52 9.59
CA GLU A 45 31.50 7.04 9.55
C GLU A 45 30.08 6.43 9.67
N ASN A 46 29.06 7.23 10.00
CA ASN A 46 27.66 6.77 10.11
C ASN A 46 26.75 7.27 8.98
N LEU A 47 27.32 7.90 7.94
CA LEU A 47 26.57 8.45 6.80
C LEU A 47 25.76 7.36 6.06
N THR A 48 26.33 6.17 5.87
CA THR A 48 25.64 5.04 5.22
C THR A 48 24.51 4.51 6.09
N PHE A 49 24.74 4.37 7.39
CA PHE A 49 23.70 3.92 8.34
C PHE A 49 22.53 4.91 8.40
N LEU A 50 22.80 6.21 8.45
CA LEU A 50 21.76 7.23 8.47
C LEU A 50 21.04 7.34 7.12
N SER A 51 21.73 7.17 6.00
CA SER A 51 21.07 7.10 4.69
C SER A 51 20.20 5.87 4.55
N ASP A 52 20.66 4.71 5.04
CA ASP A 52 19.90 3.46 5.00
C ASP A 52 18.71 3.51 5.95
N LEU A 53 18.87 4.12 7.14
CA LEU A 53 17.78 4.34 8.07
C LEU A 53 16.77 5.35 7.53
N SER A 54 17.23 6.44 6.92
CA SER A 54 16.38 7.43 6.26
C SER A 54 15.60 6.80 5.11
N LYS A 55 16.27 5.99 4.28
CA LYS A 55 15.65 5.26 3.17
C LYS A 55 14.66 4.21 3.67
N SER A 56 15.01 3.47 4.71
CA SER A 56 14.10 2.52 5.38
C SER A 56 12.88 3.23 5.96
N LEU A 57 13.06 4.39 6.60
CA LEU A 57 11.94 5.20 7.09
C LEU A 57 11.09 5.72 5.92
N GLN A 58 11.69 6.20 4.84
CA GLN A 58 10.97 6.66 3.66
C GLN A 58 10.20 5.53 2.97
N ASP A 59 10.79 4.34 2.79
CA ASP A 59 10.13 3.16 2.24
C ASP A 59 8.99 2.68 3.15
N ARG A 60 9.14 2.83 4.48
CA ARG A 60 8.05 2.56 5.43
C ARG A 60 6.93 3.61 5.42
N ILE A 61 7.28 4.87 5.19
CA ILE A 61 6.33 6.00 5.13
C ILE A 61 5.60 6.04 3.77
N ASN A 62 6.29 5.66 2.70
CA ASN A 62 5.79 5.68 1.34
C ASN A 62 6.40 4.51 0.54
N PRO A 63 5.85 3.28 0.66
CA PRO A 63 6.36 2.12 -0.07
C PRO A 63 6.26 2.29 -1.60
N PHE A 64 5.49 3.27 -2.07
CA PHE A 64 5.36 3.61 -3.48
C PHE A 64 6.56 4.39 -4.07
N SER A 65 7.48 4.92 -3.25
CA SER A 65 8.72 5.55 -3.75
C SER A 65 9.68 4.56 -4.41
N SER A 66 9.57 3.27 -4.11
CA SER A 66 10.45 2.24 -4.65
C SER A 66 10.29 2.00 -6.16
N ILE A 67 9.21 2.52 -6.79
CA ILE A 67 8.91 2.38 -8.23
C ILE A 67 9.89 3.16 -9.12
N ASP A 68 10.69 4.06 -8.55
CA ASP A 68 11.79 4.70 -9.30
C ASP A 68 12.94 3.73 -9.57
N ASN A 69 12.97 2.55 -8.93
CA ASN A 69 13.88 1.47 -9.32
C ASN A 69 13.40 0.80 -10.61
N PRO A 70 14.34 0.37 -11.49
CA PRO A 70 13.98 -0.32 -12.72
C PRO A 70 13.23 -1.63 -12.44
N LEU A 71 11.99 -1.70 -12.94
CA LEU A 71 11.16 -2.91 -12.94
C LEU A 71 11.53 -3.82 -14.11
N PHE A 72 11.20 -5.12 -14.01
CA PHE A 72 11.49 -6.09 -15.06
C PHE A 72 10.53 -5.94 -16.25
N SER A 73 9.29 -5.55 -15.99
CA SER A 73 8.30 -5.27 -17.05
C SER A 73 8.60 -3.98 -17.80
N LYS A 74 8.10 -3.89 -19.04
CA LYS A 74 8.13 -2.63 -19.80
C LYS A 74 6.97 -1.72 -19.38
N LEU A 75 7.19 -0.41 -19.45
CA LEU A 75 6.17 0.60 -19.14
C LEU A 75 4.88 0.39 -19.94
N GLU A 76 5.00 0.16 -21.25
CA GLU A 76 3.87 -0.08 -22.15
C GLU A 76 3.02 -1.29 -21.73
N GLU A 77 3.67 -2.37 -21.27
CA GLU A 77 2.98 -3.58 -20.81
C GLU A 77 2.21 -3.32 -19.52
N ARG A 78 2.77 -2.53 -18.60
CA ARG A 78 2.08 -2.10 -17.39
C ARG A 78 0.89 -1.22 -17.73
N ILE A 79 1.08 -0.16 -18.51
CA ILE A 79 0.00 0.75 -18.95
C ILE A 79 -1.14 -0.02 -19.65
N LYS A 80 -0.82 -0.96 -20.55
CA LYS A 80 -1.82 -1.81 -21.24
C LYS A 80 -2.70 -2.61 -20.26
N ASN A 81 -2.16 -2.94 -19.10
CA ASN A 81 -2.82 -3.69 -18.04
C ASN A 81 -3.41 -2.83 -16.92
N THR A 82 -3.50 -1.50 -17.09
CA THR A 82 -4.25 -0.61 -16.19
C THR A 82 -5.75 -0.58 -16.53
N PRO A 83 -6.62 0.01 -15.69
CA PRO A 83 -8.04 0.17 -16.00
C PRO A 83 -8.28 0.92 -17.31
N LEU A 84 -9.35 0.57 -18.01
CA LEU A 84 -9.76 1.21 -19.26
C LEU A 84 -10.74 2.34 -18.94
N GLU A 85 -10.56 3.50 -19.57
CA GLU A 85 -11.49 4.63 -19.46
C GLU A 85 -12.94 4.18 -19.74
N GLY A 86 -13.88 4.58 -18.88
CA GLY A 86 -15.29 4.19 -18.97
C GLY A 86 -15.61 2.76 -18.54
N SER A 87 -14.62 1.92 -18.23
CA SER A 87 -14.81 0.54 -17.75
C SER A 87 -14.82 0.51 -16.22
N GLY A 88 -15.89 1.05 -15.62
CA GLY A 88 -16.07 1.08 -14.16
C GLY A 88 -15.33 2.22 -13.44
N GLY A 89 -14.82 3.20 -14.19
CA GLY A 89 -14.15 4.39 -13.66
C GLY A 89 -13.65 5.32 -14.76
N HIS A 90 -12.92 6.35 -14.35
CA HIS A 90 -12.25 7.32 -15.24
C HIS A 90 -10.88 7.73 -14.69
N TRP A 91 -9.97 8.11 -15.58
CA TRP A 91 -8.68 8.70 -15.21
C TRP A 91 -8.81 10.21 -15.02
N LEU A 92 -8.14 10.77 -14.00
CA LEU A 92 -8.05 12.22 -13.84
C LEU A 92 -7.04 12.87 -14.81
N GLY A 93 -6.16 12.08 -15.40
CA GLY A 93 -5.16 12.53 -16.36
C GLY A 93 -4.78 11.40 -17.30
N GLU A 94 -3.49 11.30 -17.62
CA GLU A 94 -3.00 10.25 -18.51
C GLU A 94 -3.16 8.85 -17.87
N ARG A 95 -3.64 7.90 -18.67
CA ARG A 95 -3.91 6.53 -18.24
C ARG A 95 -2.65 5.85 -17.73
N GLY A 96 -2.71 5.36 -16.49
CA GLY A 96 -1.59 4.67 -15.85
C GLY A 96 -0.50 5.60 -15.30
N LEU A 97 -0.66 6.92 -15.44
CA LEU A 97 0.25 7.95 -14.91
C LEU A 97 -0.49 8.99 -14.06
N SER A 98 -1.74 8.71 -13.68
CA SER A 98 -2.60 9.60 -12.92
C SER A 98 -3.55 8.81 -12.02
N LYS A 99 -4.34 9.50 -11.20
CA LYS A 99 -5.35 8.85 -10.35
C LYS A 99 -6.46 8.19 -11.17
N TRP A 100 -6.77 6.94 -10.86
CA TRP A 100 -7.95 6.22 -11.32
C TRP A 100 -9.11 6.41 -10.33
N LYS A 101 -10.27 6.89 -10.79
CA LYS A 101 -11.47 7.09 -9.98
C LYS A 101 -12.55 6.08 -10.34
N PRO A 102 -12.83 5.08 -9.48
CA PRO A 102 -13.89 4.12 -9.74
C PRO A 102 -15.28 4.75 -9.62
N THR A 103 -16.22 4.26 -10.43
CA THR A 103 -17.64 4.68 -10.38
C THR A 103 -18.49 3.75 -9.51
N ASP A 104 -18.03 2.54 -9.22
CA ASP A 104 -18.74 1.57 -8.39
C ASP A 104 -18.91 2.11 -6.95
N SER A 105 -20.18 2.18 -6.50
CA SER A 105 -20.53 2.73 -5.19
C SER A 105 -19.91 1.99 -4.01
N LYS A 106 -19.77 0.67 -4.09
CA LYS A 106 -19.18 -0.16 -3.03
C LYS A 106 -17.68 0.12 -2.91
N VAL A 107 -17.00 0.27 -4.05
CA VAL A 107 -15.57 0.62 -4.07
C VAL A 107 -15.36 2.02 -3.51
N LYS A 108 -16.19 2.99 -3.91
CA LYS A 108 -16.12 4.36 -3.39
C LYS A 108 -16.30 4.42 -1.87
N GLU A 109 -17.25 3.66 -1.32
CA GLU A 109 -17.45 3.59 0.14
C GLU A 109 -16.20 3.03 0.84
N LYS A 110 -15.59 1.97 0.30
CA LYS A 110 -14.37 1.38 0.86
C LYS A 110 -13.18 2.34 0.78
N LEU A 111 -13.01 3.06 -0.32
CA LEU A 111 -11.95 4.08 -0.46
C LEU A 111 -12.15 5.23 0.52
N ALA A 112 -13.39 5.68 0.72
CA ALA A 112 -13.72 6.78 1.61
C ALA A 112 -13.34 6.51 3.08
N LYS A 113 -13.30 5.23 3.51
CA LYS A 113 -12.82 4.85 4.86
C LYS A 113 -11.36 5.24 5.11
N TYR A 114 -10.59 5.42 4.05
CA TYR A 114 -9.19 5.84 4.07
C TYR A 114 -9.00 7.30 3.61
N GLY A 115 -10.09 8.07 3.52
CA GLY A 115 -10.05 9.42 2.96
C GLY A 115 -9.66 9.47 1.47
N GLN A 116 -9.74 8.35 0.76
CA GLN A 116 -9.39 8.26 -0.65
C GLN A 116 -10.64 8.28 -1.54
N ASP A 117 -10.49 8.79 -2.76
CA ASP A 117 -11.54 8.84 -3.78
C ASP A 117 -11.14 8.14 -5.10
N GLY A 118 -9.98 7.51 -5.09
CA GLY A 118 -9.37 6.80 -6.23
C GLY A 118 -8.04 6.17 -5.83
N ILE A 119 -7.39 5.52 -6.80
CA ILE A 119 -6.09 4.89 -6.65
C ILE A 119 -5.09 5.60 -7.53
N GLU A 120 -3.95 5.99 -6.97
CA GLU A 120 -2.87 6.64 -7.72
C GLU A 120 -2.15 5.63 -8.61
N PHE A 121 -1.74 6.07 -9.80
CA PHE A 121 -0.84 5.30 -10.65
C PHE A 121 0.39 6.11 -11.02
N LYS A 122 1.54 5.44 -11.00
CA LYS A 122 2.82 5.96 -11.48
C LYS A 122 3.47 4.89 -12.33
N ASN A 123 3.89 5.25 -13.54
CA ASN A 123 4.54 4.34 -14.48
C ASN A 123 3.77 3.03 -14.72
N GLY A 124 2.43 3.06 -14.72
CA GLY A 124 1.56 1.90 -14.90
C GLY A 124 1.40 0.99 -13.67
N VAL A 125 1.93 1.38 -12.52
CA VAL A 125 1.81 0.65 -11.24
C VAL A 125 0.77 1.33 -10.36
N ALA A 126 -0.12 0.54 -9.76
CA ALA A 126 -1.15 1.02 -8.83
C ALA A 126 -0.57 1.17 -7.41
N ASP A 127 -0.89 2.28 -6.75
CA ASP A 127 -0.55 2.53 -5.35
C ASP A 127 -1.70 2.15 -4.41
N PHE A 128 -1.59 1.04 -3.70
CA PHE A 128 -2.58 0.67 -2.68
C PHE A 128 -2.15 1.01 -1.25
N SER A 129 -0.97 1.59 -1.05
CA SER A 129 -0.42 1.87 0.29
C SER A 129 -1.37 2.73 1.13
N LYS A 130 -2.00 3.74 0.50
CA LYS A 130 -2.96 4.65 1.15
C LYS A 130 -4.29 4.02 1.53
N VAL A 131 -4.56 2.80 1.07
CA VAL A 131 -5.80 2.05 1.34
C VAL A 131 -5.49 0.68 1.95
N SER A 132 -4.27 0.52 2.47
CA SER A 132 -3.83 -0.71 3.10
C SER A 132 -4.09 -0.66 4.61
N GLU A 133 -4.58 -1.78 5.17
CA GLU A 133 -4.65 -1.97 6.63
C GLU A 133 -3.28 -2.26 7.23
N GLN A 134 -2.38 -2.84 6.43
CA GLN A 134 -1.02 -3.17 6.84
C GLN A 134 -0.15 -3.41 5.61
N THR A 135 0.98 -2.73 5.53
CA THR A 135 2.06 -3.06 4.59
C THR A 135 3.12 -3.89 5.31
N VAL A 136 3.58 -4.97 4.69
CA VAL A 136 4.69 -5.81 5.19
C VAL A 136 5.72 -6.04 4.11
N GLU A 137 6.99 -6.15 4.51
CA GLU A 137 8.07 -6.60 3.64
C GLU A 137 8.26 -8.11 3.79
N ILE A 138 8.34 -8.84 2.67
CA ILE A 138 8.62 -10.27 2.63
C ILE A 138 9.93 -10.54 1.91
N GLU A 139 10.71 -11.49 2.44
CA GLU A 139 11.94 -11.91 1.79
C GLU A 139 11.68 -12.92 0.67
N GLY A 140 12.29 -12.66 -0.49
CA GLY A 140 12.25 -13.56 -1.65
C GLY A 140 10.84 -13.79 -2.19
N MET A 141 10.12 -12.73 -2.54
CA MET A 141 8.85 -12.85 -3.26
C MET A 141 9.03 -13.70 -4.53
N THR A 142 8.08 -14.58 -4.79
CA THR A 142 8.07 -15.48 -5.96
C THR A 142 6.83 -15.23 -6.83
N ASP A 143 6.72 -15.95 -7.95
CA ASP A 143 5.51 -15.94 -8.75
C ASP A 143 4.35 -16.80 -8.18
N ILE A 144 4.59 -17.50 -7.05
CA ILE A 144 3.62 -18.36 -6.37
C ILE A 144 2.89 -17.55 -5.30
N ARG A 145 1.70 -17.04 -5.65
CA ARG A 145 0.82 -16.24 -4.77
C ARG A 145 0.66 -16.85 -3.37
N GLN A 146 0.40 -18.15 -3.29
CA GLN A 146 0.16 -18.80 -1.99
C GLN A 146 1.41 -18.78 -1.10
N SER A 147 2.61 -18.89 -1.68
CA SER A 147 3.87 -18.78 -0.94
C SER A 147 4.05 -17.37 -0.39
N ASN A 148 3.83 -16.35 -1.22
CA ASN A 148 3.91 -14.95 -0.81
C ASN A 148 2.88 -14.62 0.29
N PHE A 149 1.65 -15.11 0.16
CA PHE A 149 0.59 -14.90 1.15
C PHE A 149 0.98 -15.50 2.50
N ASN A 150 1.53 -16.71 2.53
CA ASN A 150 1.98 -17.32 3.79
C ASN A 150 3.11 -16.51 4.44
N LYS A 151 4.05 -15.99 3.65
CA LYS A 151 5.12 -15.11 4.15
C LYS A 151 4.57 -13.80 4.71
N ALA A 152 3.64 -13.18 3.99
CA ALA A 152 3.00 -11.93 4.40
C ALA A 152 2.14 -12.13 5.66
N ASP A 153 1.39 -13.23 5.76
CA ASP A 153 0.62 -13.59 6.96
C ASP A 153 1.54 -13.72 8.20
N SER A 154 2.70 -14.39 8.06
CA SER A 154 3.69 -14.48 9.13
C SER A 154 4.27 -13.13 9.52
N LYS A 155 4.66 -12.30 8.54
CA LYS A 155 5.24 -10.97 8.81
C LYS A 155 4.23 -10.01 9.41
N CYS A 156 2.98 -10.08 8.98
CA CYS A 156 1.89 -9.29 9.53
C CYS A 156 1.61 -9.68 11.00
N ALA A 157 1.66 -10.97 11.33
CA ALA A 157 1.55 -11.42 12.72
C ALA A 157 2.67 -10.82 13.60
N GLU A 158 3.92 -10.83 13.13
CA GLU A 158 5.04 -10.19 13.83
C GLU A 158 4.81 -8.69 14.07
N VAL A 159 4.29 -7.96 13.07
CA VAL A 159 4.01 -6.52 13.17
C VAL A 159 2.86 -6.26 14.14
N TRP A 160 1.74 -6.94 13.94
CA TRP A 160 0.55 -6.79 14.78
C TRP A 160 0.78 -7.15 16.24
N ASN A 161 1.67 -8.10 16.53
CA ASN A 161 2.06 -8.42 17.89
C ASN A 161 2.81 -7.28 18.57
N LYS A 162 3.67 -6.57 17.82
CA LYS A 162 4.38 -5.39 18.34
C LYS A 162 3.45 -4.20 18.53
N GLU A 163 2.46 -4.06 17.65
CA GLU A 163 1.48 -2.97 17.67
C GLU A 163 0.29 -3.21 18.60
N MET A 164 0.22 -4.37 19.26
CA MET A 164 -0.95 -4.79 20.04
C MET A 164 -2.25 -4.69 19.22
N HIS A 165 -2.21 -5.07 17.94
CA HIS A 165 -3.34 -4.92 17.02
C HIS A 165 -4.59 -5.61 17.59
N ASN A 166 -5.70 -4.88 17.68
CA ASN A 166 -6.94 -5.29 18.36
C ASN A 166 -6.75 -5.69 19.84
N GLY A 167 -5.78 -5.09 20.53
CA GLY A 167 -5.53 -5.28 21.96
C GLY A 167 -4.83 -6.60 22.32
N ARG A 168 -4.20 -7.28 21.36
CA ARG A 168 -3.55 -8.60 21.56
C ARG A 168 -2.15 -8.66 20.94
N SER A 169 -1.28 -9.49 21.54
CA SER A 169 0.12 -9.68 21.13
C SER A 169 0.48 -11.10 20.66
N GLU A 170 -0.52 -11.97 20.53
CA GLU A 170 -0.34 -13.40 20.21
C GLU A 170 -1.02 -13.77 18.89
N TRP A 171 -0.88 -12.93 17.86
CA TRP A 171 -1.24 -13.24 16.48
C TRP A 171 -0.33 -14.33 15.92
N THR A 172 -0.96 -15.31 15.28
CA THR A 172 -0.30 -16.31 14.43
C THR A 172 -0.60 -16.02 12.96
N ALA A 173 0.23 -16.52 12.05
CA ALA A 173 0.00 -16.40 10.60
C ALA A 173 -1.39 -16.95 10.19
N GLN A 174 -1.85 -18.02 10.83
CA GLN A 174 -3.15 -18.61 10.57
C GLN A 174 -4.30 -17.67 10.99
N GLN A 175 -4.18 -16.98 12.12
CA GLN A 175 -5.18 -16.01 12.56
C GLN A 175 -5.17 -14.73 11.70
N VAL A 176 -4.01 -14.32 11.17
CA VAL A 176 -3.97 -13.24 10.18
C VAL A 176 -4.73 -13.67 8.92
N LYS A 177 -4.48 -14.89 8.41
CA LYS A 177 -5.21 -15.43 7.25
C LYS A 177 -6.72 -15.46 7.48
N GLU A 178 -7.17 -15.92 8.65
CA GLU A 178 -8.58 -15.93 9.06
C GLU A 178 -9.16 -14.51 9.10
N TYR A 179 -8.47 -13.57 9.76
CA TYR A 179 -8.86 -12.16 9.79
C TYR A 179 -9.02 -11.59 8.38
N ARG A 180 -8.11 -11.89 7.45
CA ARG A 180 -8.24 -11.45 6.06
C ARG A 180 -9.46 -12.04 5.37
N GLN A 181 -9.80 -13.30 5.65
CA GLN A 181 -10.98 -13.95 5.06
C GLN A 181 -12.27 -13.33 5.61
N GLU A 182 -12.35 -13.15 6.92
CA GLU A 182 -13.50 -12.55 7.62
C GLU A 182 -13.74 -11.09 7.18
N ASN A 183 -12.67 -10.32 7.01
CA ASN A 183 -12.74 -8.91 6.62
C ASN A 183 -12.71 -8.68 5.10
N THR A 184 -12.73 -9.75 4.29
CA THR A 184 -12.71 -9.67 2.82
C THR A 184 -11.50 -8.90 2.28
N LEU A 185 -10.33 -9.20 2.83
CA LEU A 185 -9.04 -8.61 2.48
C LEU A 185 -8.21 -9.56 1.60
N SER A 186 -7.20 -9.01 0.95
CA SER A 186 -6.21 -9.74 0.14
C SER A 186 -4.86 -9.06 0.21
N TRP A 187 -3.78 -9.83 0.12
CA TRP A 187 -2.46 -9.27 -0.11
C TRP A 187 -2.33 -8.86 -1.57
N HIS A 188 -2.04 -7.59 -1.80
CA HIS A 188 -1.51 -7.07 -3.05
C HIS A 188 0.01 -7.18 -2.99
N GLU A 189 0.60 -8.06 -3.80
CA GLU A 189 2.05 -8.15 -3.94
C GLU A 189 2.55 -6.97 -4.80
N CYS A 190 3.36 -6.07 -4.23
CA CYS A 190 3.81 -4.83 -4.87
C CYS A 190 4.87 -5.09 -5.95
N SER A 191 4.94 -4.22 -6.96
CA SER A 191 5.85 -4.38 -8.12
C SER A 191 7.35 -4.35 -7.77
N ASP A 192 7.73 -3.86 -6.60
CA ASP A 192 9.11 -3.93 -6.13
C ASP A 192 9.56 -5.35 -5.71
N MET A 193 8.64 -6.33 -5.75
CA MET A 193 8.85 -7.71 -5.36
C MET A 193 9.29 -7.89 -3.90
N LYS A 194 8.96 -6.93 -3.02
CA LYS A 194 9.32 -6.94 -1.61
C LYS A 194 8.11 -6.70 -0.73
N HIS A 195 7.31 -5.70 -1.04
CA HIS A 195 6.20 -5.30 -0.20
C HIS A 195 4.90 -6.03 -0.56
N CYS A 196 4.08 -6.25 0.46
CA CYS A 196 2.71 -6.72 0.32
C CYS A 196 1.80 -5.77 1.09
N ASP A 197 0.80 -5.21 0.40
CA ASP A 197 -0.23 -4.37 1.01
C ASP A 197 -1.47 -5.21 1.33
N LEU A 198 -1.96 -5.15 2.56
CA LEU A 198 -3.22 -5.75 2.95
C LEU A 198 -4.37 -4.85 2.53
N VAL A 199 -5.13 -5.21 1.50
CA VAL A 199 -6.13 -4.32 0.88
C VAL A 199 -7.49 -5.00 0.80
N SER A 200 -8.57 -4.22 0.89
CA SER A 200 -9.91 -4.71 0.62
C SER A 200 -10.01 -5.34 -0.77
N ARG A 201 -10.55 -6.56 -0.84
CA ARG A 201 -10.76 -7.27 -2.10
C ARG A 201 -11.68 -6.50 -3.06
N ASP A 202 -12.63 -5.75 -2.52
CA ASP A 202 -13.53 -4.90 -3.31
C ASP A 202 -12.75 -3.82 -4.07
N ILE A 203 -11.76 -3.19 -3.43
CA ILE A 203 -10.87 -2.21 -4.08
C ILE A 203 -9.94 -2.92 -5.07
N HIS A 204 -9.23 -3.94 -4.58
CA HIS A 204 -8.17 -4.60 -5.35
C HIS A 204 -8.69 -5.26 -6.65
N GLN A 205 -9.87 -5.88 -6.64
CA GLN A 205 -10.44 -6.53 -7.82
C GLN A 205 -10.96 -5.55 -8.87
N ASN A 206 -11.33 -4.33 -8.47
CA ASN A 206 -11.85 -3.31 -9.38
C ASN A 206 -10.76 -2.46 -10.04
N VAL A 207 -9.52 -2.62 -9.62
CA VAL A 207 -8.38 -1.90 -10.18
C VAL A 207 -7.55 -2.91 -10.95
N ARG A 208 -7.69 -2.95 -12.27
CA ARG A 208 -6.89 -3.83 -13.14
C ARG A 208 -5.43 -3.36 -13.13
N HIS A 209 -4.47 -4.23 -12.81
CA HIS A 209 -3.04 -3.87 -12.80
C HIS A 209 -2.13 -5.09 -12.95
N LYS A 210 -0.81 -4.86 -13.02
CA LYS A 210 0.24 -5.86 -12.80
C LYS A 210 0.98 -5.52 -11.51
N GLY A 211 1.21 -6.52 -10.66
CA GLY A 211 1.95 -6.39 -9.40
C GLY A 211 3.20 -7.28 -9.36
N GLY A 212 3.74 -7.48 -8.15
CA GLY A 212 5.00 -8.18 -7.87
C GLY A 212 5.06 -9.59 -8.42
N VAL A 213 3.96 -10.35 -8.39
CA VAL A 213 3.90 -11.69 -9.00
C VAL A 213 4.23 -11.68 -10.49
N TYR A 214 3.84 -10.63 -11.21
CA TYR A 214 4.17 -10.49 -12.63
C TYR A 214 5.65 -10.13 -12.82
N GLU A 215 6.19 -9.27 -11.96
CA GLU A 215 7.61 -8.91 -11.97
C GLU A 215 8.49 -10.12 -11.63
N CYS A 216 8.11 -10.94 -10.65
CA CYS A 216 8.82 -12.19 -10.33
C CYS A 216 8.85 -13.16 -11.51
N LYS A 217 7.75 -13.29 -12.28
CA LYS A 217 7.74 -14.13 -13.49
C LYS A 217 8.75 -13.68 -14.53
N LEU A 218 8.90 -12.37 -14.69
CA LEU A 218 9.86 -11.78 -15.63
C LEU A 218 11.29 -11.93 -15.13
N ARG A 219 11.52 -11.66 -13.83
CA ARG A 219 12.81 -11.87 -13.15
C ARG A 219 13.29 -13.31 -13.30
N ASP A 220 12.41 -14.27 -13.05
CA ASP A 220 12.75 -15.70 -13.02
C ASP A 220 12.74 -16.34 -14.41
N GLY A 221 12.46 -15.55 -15.47
CA GLY A 221 12.52 -16.00 -16.85
C GLY A 221 11.49 -17.08 -17.20
N VAL A 222 10.40 -17.22 -16.43
CA VAL A 222 9.38 -18.23 -16.70
C VAL A 222 8.71 -17.90 -18.03
N ASN A 223 9.03 -18.72 -19.02
CA ASN A 223 8.72 -18.61 -20.44
C ASN A 223 7.24 -18.23 -20.69
N ILE A 224 6.95 -16.94 -20.88
CA ILE A 224 5.61 -16.42 -21.22
C ILE A 224 5.10 -16.96 -22.58
N ARG A 225 5.92 -17.74 -23.31
CA ARG A 225 5.58 -18.34 -24.61
C ARG A 225 5.00 -19.75 -24.57
N SER A 226 4.98 -20.49 -23.45
CA SER A 226 4.59 -21.91 -23.47
C SER A 226 3.24 -22.26 -22.81
N ARG A 227 2.29 -21.31 -22.72
CA ARG A 227 0.96 -21.58 -22.12
C ARG A 227 -0.20 -21.63 -23.13
N PHE A 228 0.10 -21.83 -24.40
CA PHE A 228 -0.91 -22.04 -25.46
C PHE A 228 -0.78 -23.38 -26.21
N ASP A 229 0.05 -24.31 -25.72
CA ASP A 229 0.14 -25.66 -26.28
C ASP A 229 -0.33 -26.69 -25.22
N ALA A 230 -1.64 -26.85 -25.09
CA ALA A 230 -2.32 -28.04 -24.56
C ALA A 230 -3.78 -28.04 -25.02
#